data_AF-A0A940CVP1-F1
#
_entry.id   AF-A0A940CVP1-F1
#
_cell.length_a   1.000
_cell.length_b   1.000
_cell.length_c   1.000
_cell.angle_alpha   90.00
_cell.angle_beta   90.00
_cell.angle_gamma   90.00
#
_symmetry.space_group_name_H-M   'P 1'
#
loop_
_entity.id
_entity.type
_entity.pdbx_description
1 polymer ?
#
loop_
_entity_poly.entity_id
_entity_poly.type
_entity_poly.pdbx_seq_one_letter_code
_entity_poly.pdbx_strand_id
1 'polypeptide(L)'
;MKVKFIGGIRYLIGIKEIEVEFGSLDGIFESISKKLGKKINYTLEKETNKSFLILNENGKEMKFSVVIHNNGENILKKEKLENGELSIIMPVGGG
;
A
#
# COMPACT_ATOMS: atom_id res chain seq x y z
N MET A 1 13.07 -4.15 2.85
CA MET A 1 12.50 -3.41 1.71
C MET A 1 11.98 -2.04 2.15
N LYS A 2 11.97 -1.07 1.23
CA LYS A 2 11.48 0.29 1.47
C LYS A 2 10.06 0.44 0.92
N VAL A 3 9.13 0.90 1.75
CA VAL A 3 7.75 1.20 1.34
C VAL A 3 7.57 2.71 1.29
N LYS A 4 7.11 3.24 0.16
CA LYS A 4 6.86 4.67 -0.05
C LYS A 4 5.37 4.94 -0.21
N PHE A 5 4.90 5.99 0.44
CA PHE A 5 3.53 6.50 0.35
C PHE A 5 3.54 7.79 -0.49
N ILE A 6 2.86 7.79 -1.63
CA ILE A 6 2.93 8.86 -2.63
C ILE A 6 1.54 9.45 -2.88
N GLY A 7 1.48 10.77 -3.08
CA GLY A 7 0.23 11.51 -3.22
C GLY A 7 -0.47 11.70 -1.88
N GLY A 8 -1.80 11.76 -1.88
CA GLY A 8 -2.55 12.07 -0.66
C GLY A 8 -2.50 10.98 0.41
N ILE A 9 -2.15 9.73 0.05
CA ILE A 9 -2.08 8.62 1.01
C ILE A 9 -1.04 8.84 2.11
N ARG A 10 0.05 9.56 1.82
CA ARG A 10 1.08 9.89 2.83
C ARG A 10 0.53 10.72 3.99
N TYR A 11 -0.48 11.56 3.74
CA TYR A 11 -1.10 12.40 4.76
C TYR A 11 -2.07 11.59 5.61
N LEU A 12 -2.78 10.63 5.00
CA LEU A 12 -3.66 9.70 5.71
C LEU A 12 -2.87 8.74 6.61
N ILE A 13 -1.76 8.22 6.09
CA ILE A 13 -0.87 7.33 6.84
C ILE A 13 -0.05 8.13 7.88
N GLY A 14 0.33 9.36 7.57
CA GLY A 14 1.10 10.26 8.44
C GLY A 14 2.61 10.19 8.24
N ILE A 15 3.08 9.36 7.31
CA ILE A 15 4.51 9.21 6.96
C ILE A 15 4.69 9.10 5.46
N LYS A 16 5.89 9.45 4.97
CA LYS A 16 6.25 9.38 3.54
C LYS A 16 6.83 8.02 3.16
N GLU A 17 7.53 7.38 4.07
CA GLU A 17 8.21 6.11 3.82
C GLU A 17 8.46 5.34 5.11
N ILE A 18 8.59 4.02 5.00
CA ILE A 18 8.92 3.11 6.08
C ILE A 18 9.72 1.93 5.57
N GLU A 19 10.69 1.46 6.35
CA GLU A 19 11.38 0.21 6.06
C GLU A 19 10.71 -0.96 6.77
N VAL A 20 10.53 -2.07 6.06
CA VAL A 20 9.98 -3.33 6.60
C VAL A 20 10.81 -4.51 6.09
N GLU A 21 10.69 -5.64 6.77
CA GLU A 21 11.29 -6.88 6.27
C GLU A 21 10.60 -7.30 4.97
N PHE A 22 11.38 -7.87 4.05
CA PHE A 22 10.83 -8.39 2.81
C PHE A 22 10.15 -9.73 3.06
N GLY A 23 9.00 -9.94 2.43
CA GLY A 23 8.20 -11.16 2.58
C GLY A 23 7.02 -11.17 1.63
N SER A 24 5.96 -11.91 1.99
CA SER A 24 4.69 -11.86 1.27
C SER A 24 4.05 -10.47 1.39
N LEU A 25 3.15 -10.13 0.46
CA LEU A 25 2.43 -8.86 0.52
C LEU A 25 1.65 -8.70 1.83
N ASP A 26 1.01 -9.77 2.31
CA ASP A 26 0.35 -9.79 3.62
C ASP A 26 1.32 -9.49 4.76
N GLY A 27 2.49 -10.15 4.79
CA GLY A 27 3.49 -9.93 5.83
C GLY A 27 4.10 -8.52 5.80
N ILE A 28 4.23 -7.92 4.62
CA ILE A 28 4.64 -6.53 4.44
C ILE A 28 3.60 -5.59 5.08
N PHE A 29 2.31 -5.79 4.78
CA PHE A 29 1.22 -4.97 5.31
C PHE A 29 0.99 -5.16 6.82
N GLU A 30 1.18 -6.36 7.34
CA GLU A 30 1.21 -6.64 8.77
C GLU A 30 2.38 -5.88 9.44
N SER A 31 3.57 -5.92 8.84
CA SER A 31 4.75 -5.20 9.34
C SER A 31 4.55 -3.68 9.34
N ILE A 32 3.96 -3.13 8.28
CA ILE A 32 3.56 -1.71 8.21
C ILE A 32 2.61 -1.40 9.36
N SER A 33 1.57 -2.22 9.53
CA SER A 33 0.54 -2.01 10.56
C SER A 33 1.14 -1.99 11.96
N LYS A 34 1.99 -2.97 12.26
CA LYS A 34 2.67 -3.09 13.55
C LYS A 34 3.57 -1.90 13.84
N LYS A 35 4.38 -1.47 12.86
CA LYS A 35 5.30 -0.34 13.05
C LYS A 35 4.60 1.01 13.20
N LEU A 36 3.43 1.17 12.57
CA LEU A 36 2.66 2.42 12.62
C LEU A 36 1.62 2.45 13.75
N GLY A 37 1.37 1.33 14.42
CA GLY A 37 0.27 1.23 15.39
C GLY A 37 -1.10 1.47 14.76
N LYS A 38 -1.24 1.25 13.46
CA LYS A 38 -2.46 1.46 12.66
C LYS A 38 -2.81 0.18 11.94
N LYS A 39 -4.08 -0.19 11.87
CA LYS A 39 -4.50 -1.36 11.08
C LYS A 39 -4.63 -0.97 9.62
N ILE A 40 -3.66 -1.38 8.81
CA ILE A 40 -3.55 -1.08 7.39
C ILE A 40 -3.55 -2.39 6.61
N ASN A 41 -4.55 -2.56 5.76
CA ASN A 41 -4.72 -3.71 4.88
C ASN A 41 -4.75 -3.25 3.42
N TYR A 42 -4.82 -4.22 2.51
CA TYR A 42 -4.97 -3.98 1.09
C TYR A 42 -6.01 -4.92 0.48
N THR A 43 -6.48 -4.58 -0.71
CA THR A 43 -7.29 -5.47 -1.55
C THR A 43 -6.87 -5.30 -3.00
N LEU A 44 -6.70 -6.42 -3.69
CA LEU A 44 -6.36 -6.47 -5.12
C LEU A 44 -7.52 -7.09 -5.88
N GLU A 45 -8.19 -6.31 -6.70
CA GLU A 45 -9.28 -6.75 -7.56
C GLU A 45 -8.71 -6.92 -8.98
N LYS A 46 -8.23 -8.13 -9.29
CA LYS A 46 -7.58 -8.42 -10.58
C LYS A 46 -8.53 -8.28 -11.77
N GLU A 47 -9.79 -8.68 -11.61
CA GLU A 47 -10.81 -8.60 -12.67
C GLU A 47 -11.09 -7.17 -13.11
N THR A 48 -11.10 -6.23 -12.17
CA THR A 48 -11.34 -4.81 -12.43
C THR A 48 -10.04 -4.00 -12.57
N ASN A 49 -8.89 -4.67 -12.41
CA ASN A 49 -7.55 -4.08 -12.36
C ASN A 49 -7.46 -2.90 -11.37
N LYS A 50 -8.04 -3.07 -10.18
CA LYS A 50 -8.04 -2.05 -9.11
C LYS A 50 -7.33 -2.56 -7.88
N SER A 51 -6.65 -1.65 -7.19
CA SER A 51 -6.08 -1.90 -5.87
C SER A 51 -6.58 -0.87 -4.88
N PHE A 52 -6.75 -1.31 -3.63
CA PHE A 52 -7.24 -0.47 -2.56
C PHE A 52 -6.38 -0.62 -1.32
N LEU A 53 -6.17 0.49 -0.62
CA LEU A 53 -5.67 0.50 0.74
C LEU A 53 -6.86 0.60 1.69
N ILE A 54 -6.86 -0.20 2.74
CA ILE A 54 -7.90 -0.18 3.76
C ILE A 54 -7.26 0.28 5.06
N LEU A 55 -7.67 1.43 5.56
CA LEU A 55 -7.24 1.97 6.85
C LEU A 55 -8.38 1.82 7.85
N ASN A 56 -8.10 1.18 8.98
CA ASN A 56 -9.03 1.05 10.09
C ASN A 56 -8.58 1.96 11.23
N GLU A 57 -9.37 3.00 11.51
CA GLU A 57 -9.07 4.02 12.52
C GLU A 57 -10.32 4.35 13.32
N ASN A 58 -10.24 4.30 14.65
CA ASN A 58 -11.36 4.54 15.57
C ASN A 58 -12.62 3.71 15.27
N GLY A 59 -12.43 2.43 14.89
CA GLY A 59 -13.53 1.53 14.54
C GLY A 59 -14.21 1.81 13.20
N LYS A 60 -13.69 2.77 12.40
CA LYS A 60 -14.15 3.05 11.04
C LYS A 60 -13.17 2.50 10.02
N GLU A 61 -13.71 1.81 9.03
CA GLU A 61 -12.97 1.36 7.87
C GLU A 61 -13.05 2.40 6.75
N MET A 62 -11.91 2.81 6.22
CA MET A 62 -11.79 3.71 5.07
C MET A 62 -11.07 3.00 3.94
N LYS A 63 -11.73 2.89 2.77
CA LYS A 63 -11.19 2.27 1.55
C LYS A 63 -10.73 3.35 0.58
N PHE A 64 -9.44 3.35 0.25
CA PHE A 64 -8.81 4.31 -0.67
C PHE A 64 -8.36 3.61 -1.93
N SER A 65 -8.75 4.12 -3.10
CA SER A 65 -8.22 3.65 -4.38
C SER A 65 -6.73 4.02 -4.47
N VAL A 66 -5.89 3.04 -4.76
CA VAL A 66 -4.44 3.22 -4.88
C VAL A 66 -3.91 2.42 -6.06
N VAL A 67 -2.71 2.76 -6.48
CA VAL A 67 -1.87 1.94 -7.36
C VAL A 67 -0.68 1.48 -6.55
N ILE A 68 -0.39 0.18 -6.55
CA ILE A 68 0.74 -0.39 -5.81
C ILE A 68 1.76 -0.90 -6.82
N HIS A 69 2.98 -0.39 -6.73
CA HIS A 69 4.10 -0.79 -7.59
C HIS A 69 5.17 -1.49 -6.74
N ASN A 70 5.71 -2.61 -7.22
CA ASN A 70 6.94 -3.20 -6.69
C ASN A 70 8.05 -3.03 -7.73
N ASN A 71 9.10 -2.30 -7.34
CA ASN A 71 10.20 -1.91 -8.22
C ASN A 71 9.73 -1.24 -9.53
N GLY A 72 8.73 -0.35 -9.43
CA GLY A 72 8.19 0.41 -10.57
C GLY A 72 7.12 -0.33 -11.40
N GLU A 73 6.90 -1.62 -11.16
CA GLU A 73 5.91 -2.42 -11.87
C GLU A 73 4.64 -2.61 -11.03
N ASN A 74 3.46 -2.50 -11.65
CA ASN A 74 2.18 -2.70 -10.95
C ASN A 74 2.02 -4.15 -10.50
N ILE A 75 1.80 -4.33 -9.19
CA ILE A 75 1.68 -5.67 -8.57
C ILE A 75 0.49 -6.48 -9.10
N LEU A 76 -0.52 -5.85 -9.69
CA LEU A 76 -1.63 -6.55 -10.34
C LEU A 76 -1.19 -7.31 -11.60
N LYS A 77 -0.10 -6.88 -12.23
CA LYS A 77 0.47 -7.48 -13.45
C LYS A 77 1.69 -8.35 -13.17
N LYS A 78 2.20 -8.33 -11.92
CA LYS A 78 3.43 -9.00 -11.53
C LYS A 78 3.13 -10.41 -10.98
N GLU A 79 3.95 -11.38 -11.34
CA GLU A 79 3.81 -12.75 -10.82
C GLU A 79 4.35 -12.92 -9.40
N LYS A 80 5.45 -12.21 -9.08
CA LYS A 80 6.17 -12.35 -7.80
C LYS A 80 6.71 -11.01 -7.32
N LEU A 81 6.72 -10.81 -6.01
CA LEU A 81 7.37 -9.66 -5.39
C LEU A 81 8.88 -9.86 -5.30
N GLU A 82 9.59 -8.75 -5.33
CA GLU A 82 11.04 -8.66 -5.23
C GLU A 82 11.42 -7.72 -4.09
N ASN A 83 12.53 -8.02 -3.42
CA ASN A 83 13.09 -7.13 -2.41
C ASN A 83 13.61 -5.86 -3.09
N GLY A 84 13.28 -4.70 -2.52
CA GLY A 84 13.57 -3.40 -3.12
C GLY A 84 12.60 -2.35 -2.62
N GLU A 85 11.86 -1.75 -3.54
CA GLU A 85 10.87 -0.71 -3.25
C GLU A 85 9.44 -1.19 -3.49
N LEU A 86 8.53 -0.82 -2.58
CA LEU A 86 7.08 -0.89 -2.78
C LEU A 86 6.51 0.54 -2.70
N SER A 87 5.96 1.03 -3.80
CA SER A 87 5.34 2.35 -3.86
C SER A 87 3.82 2.21 -3.84
N ILE A 88 3.17 2.84 -2.85
CA ILE A 88 1.72 2.92 -2.70
C ILE A 88 1.30 4.34 -3.07
N ILE A 89 0.56 4.48 -4.17
CA ILE A 89 0.28 5.76 -4.81
C ILE A 89 -1.22 5.98 -4.82
N MET A 90 -1.71 7.05 -4.22
CA MET A 90 -3.10 7.46 -4.42
C MET A 90 -3.16 8.40 -5.63
N PRO A 91 -3.84 8.02 -6.73
CA PRO A 91 -3.93 8.85 -7.92
C PRO A 91 -4.70 10.13 -7.61
N VAL A 92 -4.26 11.25 -8.17
CA VAL A 92 -5.06 12.48 -8.18
C VAL A 92 -6.09 12.38 -9.30
N GLY A 93 -7.36 12.65 -9.01
CA GLY A 93 -8.36 12.82 -10.07
C GLY A 93 -7.94 14.01 -10.93
N GLY A 94 -7.66 13.77 -12.21
CA GLY A 94 -7.53 14.85 -13.18
C GLY A 94 -8.90 15.52 -13.28
N GLY A 95 -8.98 16.79 -12.89
CA GLY A 95 -10.13 17.64 -13.17
C GLY A 95 -10.21 18.01 -14.65
#